data_AF-A0A2W6CKU5-F1
#
_entry.id   AF-A0A2W6CKU5-F1
#
_cell.length_a   1.000
_cell.length_b   1.000
_cell.length_c   1.000
_cell.angle_alpha   90.00
_cell.angle_beta   90.00
_cell.angle_gamma   90.00
#
_symmetry.space_group_name_H-M   'P 1'
#
loop_
_entity.id
_entity.type
_entity.pdbx_description
1 polymer ?
#
loop_
_entity_poly.entity_id
_entity_poly.type
_entity_poly.pdbx_seq_one_letter_code
_entity_poly.pdbx_strand_id
1 'polypeptide(L)'
;MAEAVDRAIRTGEHLAVQAGTGTGKSLAYLVPAIRHAVAKGTTVVVSTATIALQRQLVERDLPRLAAALAPLLGSAPTFAILKGRRNYLCLHRVHAGPLDEGDDLFDAAAAASPTSMLGRQIVRLHEWSSTTKTGDRDELVPGVIDRAWRQVSVSARECLGLSRCPVGMDCFAEQAKAQAGRAEVVVTNHALLAIDAMGDHQILPDHDVVVIDEAHDLVDRVTNAASEELTASVVETAARRCGRLIDQQIADELAAAGDGLALLLGDAAAQRWDTLGAGVAGSLAAVRDAAHHCTTALGSERREDPDAAARRRLALTALEQVHSAAAR
;
A
#
# COMPACT_ATOMS: atom_id res chain seq x y z
N MET A 1 4.80 -0.12 33.29
CA MET A 1 4.59 0.29 31.88
C MET A 1 3.35 1.15 31.73
N ALA A 2 2.14 0.69 32.10
CA ALA A 2 0.90 1.46 31.90
C ALA A 2 0.93 2.88 32.49
N GLU A 3 1.42 3.05 33.72
CA GLU A 3 1.58 4.37 34.34
C GLU A 3 2.57 5.28 33.57
N ALA A 4 3.63 4.71 33.00
CA ALA A 4 4.58 5.47 32.20
C ALA A 4 3.96 5.92 30.87
N VAL A 5 3.19 5.04 30.22
CA VAL A 5 2.43 5.37 29.00
C VAL A 5 1.40 6.45 29.29
N ASP A 6 0.64 6.33 30.39
CA ASP A 6 -0.33 7.36 30.79
C ASP A 6 0.31 8.71 31.05
N ARG A 7 1.46 8.72 31.75
CA ARG A 7 2.23 9.95 31.97
C ARG A 7 2.66 10.57 30.64
N ALA A 8 3.24 9.79 29.73
CA ALA A 8 3.71 10.26 28.43
C ALA A 8 2.58 10.87 27.59
N ILE A 9 1.42 10.21 27.54
CA ILE A 9 0.22 10.72 26.86
C ILE A 9 -0.20 12.07 27.47
N ARG A 10 -0.23 12.17 28.80
CA ARG A 10 -0.65 13.40 29.49
C ARG A 10 0.35 14.55 29.36
N THR A 11 1.65 14.27 29.33
CA THR A 11 2.71 15.29 29.27
C THR A 11 3.09 15.66 27.83
N GLY A 12 2.67 14.86 26.84
CA GLY A 12 3.06 15.03 25.44
C GLY A 12 4.51 14.60 25.16
N GLU A 13 5.10 13.78 26.04
CA GLU A 13 6.48 13.30 25.91
C GLU A 13 6.54 11.99 25.11
N HIS A 14 7.66 11.77 24.41
CA HIS A 14 7.94 10.47 23.79
C HIS A 14 8.45 9.46 24.82
N LEU A 15 7.96 8.23 24.74
CA LEU A 15 8.35 7.14 25.64
C LEU A 15 8.81 5.92 24.82
N ALA A 16 10.05 5.50 25.05
CA ALA A 16 10.54 4.19 24.60
C ALA A 16 10.47 3.19 25.78
N VAL A 17 9.86 2.02 25.54
CA VAL A 17 9.77 0.96 26.55
C VAL A 17 10.27 -0.35 25.96
N GLN A 18 11.22 -0.98 26.65
CA GLN A 18 11.58 -2.37 26.40
C GLN A 18 10.80 -3.27 27.37
N ALA A 19 10.02 -4.20 26.83
CA ALA A 19 9.25 -5.16 27.61
C ALA A 19 9.45 -6.57 27.04
N GLY A 20 9.67 -7.56 27.90
CA GLY A 20 9.80 -8.96 27.49
C GLY A 20 8.50 -9.51 26.89
N THR A 21 8.60 -10.59 26.12
CA THR A 21 7.44 -11.31 25.59
C THR A 21 6.55 -11.82 26.74
N GLY A 22 5.24 -11.81 26.54
CA GLY A 22 4.27 -12.29 27.55
C GLY A 22 4.07 -11.37 28.76
N THR A 23 4.75 -10.22 28.87
CA THR A 23 4.63 -9.27 30.00
C THR A 23 3.35 -8.41 29.99
N GLY A 24 2.46 -8.62 29.03
CA GLY A 24 1.24 -7.82 28.89
C GLY A 24 1.45 -6.44 28.23
N LYS A 25 2.51 -6.29 27.42
CA LYS A 25 2.84 -5.06 26.66
C LYS A 25 1.62 -4.42 25.99
N SER A 26 0.83 -5.22 25.27
CA SER A 26 -0.36 -4.75 24.55
C SER A 26 -1.40 -4.12 25.47
N LEU A 27 -1.73 -4.77 26.58
CA LEU A 27 -2.67 -4.20 27.56
C LEU A 27 -2.11 -2.93 28.20
N ALA A 28 -0.81 -2.92 28.49
CA ALA A 28 -0.15 -1.81 29.17
C ALA A 28 -0.14 -0.51 28.34
N TYR A 29 -0.07 -0.58 27.01
CA TYR A 29 -0.25 0.62 26.17
C TYR A 29 -1.71 0.88 25.79
N LEU A 30 -2.53 -0.16 25.56
CA LEU A 30 -3.91 0.02 25.09
C LEU A 30 -4.82 0.63 26.15
N VAL A 31 -4.70 0.22 27.42
CA VAL A 31 -5.59 0.71 28.49
C VAL A 31 -5.52 2.24 28.65
N PRO A 32 -4.33 2.86 28.87
CA PRO A 32 -4.26 4.32 28.98
C PRO A 32 -4.59 5.03 27.66
N ALA A 33 -4.23 4.44 26.50
CA ALA A 33 -4.51 5.05 25.20
C ALA A 33 -6.02 5.08 24.88
N ILE A 34 -6.75 3.97 25.09
CA ILE A 34 -8.20 3.92 24.91
C ILE A 34 -8.90 4.92 25.83
N ARG A 35 -8.48 5.00 27.10
CA ARG A 35 -9.03 5.97 28.05
C ARG A 35 -8.85 7.40 27.55
N HIS A 36 -7.68 7.71 27.01
CA HIS A 36 -7.39 9.03 26.41
C HIS A 36 -8.27 9.31 25.19
N ALA A 37 -8.33 8.37 24.24
CA ALA A 37 -9.15 8.46 23.03
C ALA A 37 -10.61 8.81 23.36
N VAL A 38 -11.22 8.03 24.26
CA VAL A 38 -12.61 8.18 24.68
C VAL A 38 -12.83 9.49 25.45
N ALA A 39 -11.94 9.84 26.38
CA ALA A 39 -12.10 11.06 27.19
C ALA A 39 -11.94 12.36 26.38
N LYS A 40 -11.15 12.33 25.30
CA LYS A 40 -10.89 13.48 24.43
C LYS A 40 -11.74 13.50 23.16
N GLY A 41 -12.43 12.41 22.84
CA GLY A 41 -13.13 12.26 21.55
C GLY A 41 -12.15 12.28 20.37
N THR A 42 -10.97 11.69 20.54
CA THR A 42 -9.86 11.61 19.56
C THR A 42 -9.60 10.16 19.17
N THR A 43 -8.78 9.95 18.15
CA THR A 43 -8.32 8.63 17.72
C THR A 43 -6.88 8.39 18.20
N VAL A 44 -6.61 7.16 18.65
CA VAL A 44 -5.25 6.65 18.86
C VAL A 44 -4.87 5.75 17.70
N VAL A 45 -3.67 5.93 17.17
CA VAL A 45 -3.09 5.01 16.18
C VAL A 45 -2.18 4.00 16.85
N VAL A 46 -2.37 2.72 16.55
CA VAL A 46 -1.48 1.62 16.95
C VAL A 46 -0.88 1.01 15.69
N SER A 47 0.41 1.17 15.51
CA SER A 47 1.16 0.58 14.40
C SER A 47 1.88 -0.68 14.86
N THR A 48 1.76 -1.78 14.10
CA THR A 48 2.44 -3.06 14.41
C THR A 48 3.14 -3.63 13.18
N ALA A 49 4.13 -4.50 13.42
CA ALA A 49 5.03 -4.99 12.38
C ALA A 49 4.46 -6.14 11.53
N THR A 50 3.67 -7.06 12.11
CA THR A 50 3.28 -8.31 11.44
C THR A 50 1.77 -8.55 11.42
N ILE A 51 1.30 -9.28 10.41
CA ILE A 51 -0.10 -9.73 10.28
C ILE A 51 -0.53 -10.51 11.52
N ALA A 52 0.34 -11.37 12.07
CA ALA A 52 0.03 -12.17 13.24
C ALA A 52 -0.22 -11.32 14.49
N LEU A 53 0.62 -10.30 14.72
CA LEU A 53 0.44 -9.35 15.83
C LEU A 53 -0.81 -8.51 15.64
N GLN A 54 -1.06 -8.06 14.41
CA GLN A 54 -2.28 -7.33 14.08
C GLN A 54 -3.55 -8.14 14.37
N ARG A 55 -3.60 -9.41 13.94
CA ARG A 55 -4.71 -10.31 14.25
C ARG A 55 -4.85 -10.53 15.74
N GLN A 56 -3.73 -10.72 16.46
CA GLN A 56 -3.77 -10.86 17.91
C GLN A 56 -4.41 -9.64 18.58
N LEU A 57 -4.06 -8.44 18.15
CA LEU A 57 -4.64 -7.21 18.68
C LEU A 57 -6.14 -7.14 18.40
N VAL A 58 -6.56 -7.41 17.16
CA VAL A 58 -7.93 -7.12 16.71
C VAL A 58 -8.92 -8.25 17.02
N GLU A 59 -8.49 -9.51 16.99
CA GLU A 59 -9.34 -10.67 17.25
C GLU A 59 -9.38 -11.05 18.73
N ARG A 60 -8.38 -10.65 19.52
CA ARG A 60 -8.26 -11.07 20.92
C ARG A 60 -8.13 -9.91 21.91
N ASP A 61 -7.10 -9.09 21.77
CA ASP A 61 -6.72 -8.15 22.84
C ASP A 61 -7.70 -6.96 22.93
N LEU A 62 -8.03 -6.32 21.80
CA LEU A 62 -8.99 -5.21 21.71
C LEU A 62 -10.43 -5.61 22.05
N PRO A 63 -11.02 -6.72 21.54
CA PRO A 63 -12.36 -7.13 21.95
C PRO A 63 -12.48 -7.38 23.46
N ARG A 64 -11.47 -8.02 24.06
CA ARG A 64 -11.43 -8.27 25.50
C ARG A 64 -11.33 -6.97 26.30
N LEU A 65 -10.48 -6.04 25.86
CA LEU A 65 -10.36 -4.73 26.49
C LEU A 65 -11.62 -3.89 26.33
N ALA A 66 -12.22 -3.87 25.15
CA ALA A 66 -13.44 -3.12 24.90
C ALA A 66 -14.58 -3.59 25.82
N ALA A 67 -14.76 -4.91 25.96
CA ALA A 67 -15.73 -5.48 26.89
C ALA A 67 -15.42 -5.16 28.36
N ALA A 68 -14.14 -5.21 28.76
CA ALA A 68 -13.74 -4.92 30.13
C ALA A 68 -13.85 -3.42 30.49
N LEU A 69 -13.62 -2.53 29.53
CA LEU A 69 -13.65 -1.08 29.73
C LEU A 69 -15.04 -0.47 29.54
N ALA A 70 -15.96 -1.14 28.84
CA ALA A 70 -17.31 -0.63 28.57
C ALA A 70 -18.06 -0.15 29.83
N PRO A 71 -18.07 -0.89 30.97
CA PRO A 71 -18.75 -0.45 32.19
C PRO A 71 -18.10 0.79 32.82
N LEU A 72 -16.81 1.02 32.58
CA LEU A 72 -16.04 2.13 33.14
C LEU A 72 -16.12 3.39 32.27
N LEU A 73 -16.34 3.23 30.97
CA LEU A 73 -16.36 4.31 29.98
C LEU A 73 -17.76 4.68 29.51
N GLY A 74 -18.79 3.92 29.89
CA GLY A 74 -20.19 4.14 29.50
C GLY A 74 -20.58 3.52 28.15
N SER A 75 -19.61 3.23 27.29
CA SER A 75 -19.79 2.49 26.04
C SER A 75 -18.55 1.65 25.74
N ALA A 76 -18.74 0.59 24.94
CA ALA A 76 -17.62 -0.22 24.48
C ALA A 76 -16.75 0.59 23.51
N PRO A 77 -15.43 0.69 23.76
CA PRO A 77 -14.53 1.36 22.86
C PRO A 77 -14.56 0.77 21.45
N THR A 78 -14.46 1.64 20.45
CA THR A 78 -14.47 1.26 19.04
C THR A 78 -13.06 1.15 18.48
N PHE A 79 -12.85 0.18 17.59
CA PHE A 79 -11.57 -0.01 16.93
C PHE A 79 -11.76 -0.45 15.48
N ALA A 80 -10.76 -0.16 14.64
CA ALA A 80 -10.76 -0.50 13.22
C ALA A 80 -9.35 -0.84 12.74
N ILE A 81 -9.27 -1.68 11.69
CA ILE A 81 -8.04 -1.89 10.94
C ILE A 81 -8.01 -0.92 9.75
N LEU A 82 -6.87 -0.27 9.53
CA LEU A 82 -6.61 0.48 8.31
C LEU A 82 -5.27 0.09 7.70
N LYS A 83 -5.30 -0.37 6.46
CA LYS A 83 -4.13 -0.77 5.67
C LYS A 83 -4.04 0.05 4.37
N GLY A 84 -2.89 -0.03 3.69
CA GLY A 84 -2.79 0.54 2.34
C GLY A 84 -3.69 -0.18 1.34
N ARG A 85 -4.19 0.52 0.31
CA ARG A 85 -5.14 -0.02 -0.69
C ARG A 85 -4.73 -1.34 -1.34
N ARG A 86 -3.43 -1.57 -1.52
CA ARG A 86 -2.90 -2.85 -2.04
C ARG A 86 -3.25 -4.06 -1.17
N ASN A 87 -3.72 -3.86 0.06
CA ASN A 87 -4.14 -4.95 0.96
C ASN A 87 -5.64 -5.25 0.88
N TYR A 88 -6.40 -4.51 0.07
CA TYR A 88 -7.82 -4.76 -0.14
C TYR A 88 -8.09 -5.20 -1.57
N LEU A 89 -9.09 -6.08 -1.70
CA LEU A 89 -9.65 -6.50 -2.97
C LEU A 89 -10.28 -5.29 -3.68
N CYS A 90 -9.99 -5.15 -4.97
CA CYS A 90 -10.59 -4.13 -5.83
C CYS A 90 -11.68 -4.77 -6.69
N LEU A 91 -12.94 -4.59 -6.32
CA LEU A 91 -14.09 -5.13 -7.06
C LEU A 91 -14.10 -4.68 -8.53
N HIS A 92 -13.67 -3.45 -8.82
CA HIS A 92 -13.59 -2.98 -10.20
C HIS A 92 -12.57 -3.79 -11.01
N ARG A 93 -11.40 -4.06 -10.42
CA ARG A 93 -10.35 -4.87 -11.06
C ARG A 93 -10.79 -6.33 -11.23
N VAL A 94 -11.55 -6.87 -10.29
CA VAL A 94 -12.15 -8.21 -10.39
C VAL A 94 -13.17 -8.26 -11.55
N HIS A 95 -14.02 -7.25 -11.71
CA HIS A 95 -15.03 -7.22 -12.78
C HIS A 95 -14.46 -6.92 -14.16
N ALA A 96 -13.50 -6.00 -14.26
CA ALA A 96 -12.87 -5.61 -15.52
C ALA A 96 -11.91 -6.68 -16.07
N GLY A 97 -11.49 -7.63 -15.21
CA GLY A 97 -10.47 -8.62 -15.54
C GLY A 97 -9.05 -8.05 -15.53
N PRO A 98 -8.05 -8.87 -15.89
CA PRO A 98 -6.66 -8.43 -15.95
C PRO A 98 -6.49 -7.30 -16.98
N LEU A 99 -6.24 -6.07 -16.51
CA LEU A 99 -5.95 -4.94 -17.40
C LEU A 99 -4.57 -5.07 -18.10
N ASP A 100 -3.70 -5.93 -17.57
CA ASP A 100 -2.41 -6.31 -18.14
C ASP A 100 -2.43 -7.79 -18.55
N GLU A 101 -2.78 -8.08 -19.80
CA GLU A 101 -2.55 -9.40 -20.42
C GLU A 101 -1.05 -9.68 -20.69
N GLY A 102 -0.14 -8.80 -20.30
CA GLY A 102 1.21 -8.73 -20.86
C GLY A 102 2.38 -9.13 -19.97
N ASP A 103 2.16 -9.53 -18.72
CA ASP A 103 3.28 -9.72 -17.77
C ASP A 103 4.01 -11.06 -17.89
N ASP A 104 3.81 -11.80 -18.99
CA ASP A 104 4.65 -12.92 -19.45
C ASP A 104 4.03 -13.53 -20.73
N LEU A 105 4.28 -13.04 -21.94
CA LEU A 105 3.65 -13.69 -23.12
C LEU A 105 4.14 -15.14 -23.34
N PHE A 106 5.27 -15.51 -22.72
CA PHE A 106 5.78 -16.89 -22.73
C PHE A 106 5.33 -17.74 -21.53
N ASP A 107 4.86 -17.14 -20.43
CA ASP A 107 4.46 -17.84 -19.21
C ASP A 107 2.98 -17.62 -18.83
N ALA A 108 2.33 -16.53 -19.25
CA ALA A 108 0.93 -16.20 -18.97
C ALA A 108 -0.06 -17.06 -19.77
N ALA A 109 0.26 -17.52 -20.99
CA ALA A 109 -0.62 -18.47 -21.68
C ALA A 109 -0.63 -19.85 -20.99
N ALA A 110 0.50 -20.25 -20.38
CA ALA A 110 0.62 -21.50 -19.61
C ALA A 110 0.19 -21.35 -18.13
N ALA A 111 0.43 -20.19 -17.52
CA ALA A 111 0.14 -19.84 -16.11
C ALA A 111 -1.22 -19.15 -15.90
N ALA A 112 -1.91 -18.73 -16.97
CA ALA A 112 -3.33 -18.38 -16.93
C ALA A 112 -4.23 -19.58 -17.31
N SER A 113 -3.64 -20.73 -17.66
CA SER A 113 -4.41 -21.97 -17.69
C SER A 113 -5.02 -22.22 -16.31
N PRO A 114 -6.32 -22.54 -16.19
CA PRO A 114 -6.97 -22.91 -14.93
C PRO A 114 -6.26 -24.07 -14.20
N THR A 115 -5.43 -24.83 -14.92
CA THR A 115 -4.65 -25.96 -14.39
C THR A 115 -3.29 -25.55 -13.80
N SER A 116 -2.85 -24.32 -13.96
CA SER A 116 -1.64 -23.82 -13.32
C SER A 116 -1.88 -23.40 -11.87
N MET A 117 -0.82 -23.28 -11.06
CA MET A 117 -0.96 -22.81 -9.67
C MET A 117 -1.52 -21.39 -9.61
N LEU A 118 -1.05 -20.50 -10.49
CA LEU A 118 -1.47 -19.10 -10.55
C LEU A 118 -2.93 -18.98 -10.99
N GLY A 119 -3.32 -19.67 -12.07
CA GLY A 119 -4.70 -19.70 -12.55
C GLY A 119 -5.68 -20.20 -11.47
N ARG A 120 -5.34 -21.28 -10.75
CA ARG A 120 -6.17 -21.75 -9.61
C ARG A 120 -6.32 -20.70 -8.51
N GLN A 121 -5.26 -19.96 -8.18
CA GLN A 121 -5.33 -18.91 -7.17
C GLN A 121 -6.18 -17.72 -7.64
N ILE A 122 -6.10 -17.35 -8.92
CA ILE A 122 -6.94 -16.30 -9.51
C ILE A 122 -8.41 -16.70 -9.48
N VAL A 123 -8.76 -17.91 -9.93
CA VAL A 123 -10.15 -18.41 -9.86
C VAL A 123 -10.67 -18.38 -8.41
N ARG A 124 -9.86 -18.84 -7.45
CA ARG A 124 -10.22 -18.78 -6.03
C ARG A 124 -10.43 -17.34 -5.52
N LEU A 125 -9.65 -16.38 -6.01
CA LEU A 125 -9.83 -14.96 -5.65
C LEU A 125 -11.15 -14.40 -6.20
N HIS A 126 -11.53 -14.79 -7.43
CA HIS A 126 -12.84 -14.43 -8.00
C HIS A 126 -13.99 -15.05 -7.20
N GLU A 127 -13.91 -16.32 -6.81
CA GLU A 127 -14.93 -16.96 -5.96
C GLU A 127 -15.00 -16.27 -4.57
N TRP A 128 -13.84 -16.00 -3.98
CA TRP A 128 -13.74 -15.33 -2.68
C TRP A 128 -14.28 -13.90 -2.71
N SER A 129 -14.18 -13.19 -3.85
CA SER A 129 -14.71 -11.82 -4.00
C SER A 129 -16.19 -11.69 -3.67
N SER A 130 -16.96 -12.76 -3.88
CA SER A 130 -18.40 -12.82 -3.61
C SER A 130 -18.75 -13.18 -2.16
N THR A 131 -17.78 -13.59 -1.36
CA THR A 131 -18.00 -14.11 0.01
C THR A 131 -17.25 -13.36 1.09
N THR A 132 -16.20 -12.62 0.73
CA THR A 132 -15.44 -11.80 1.66
C THR A 132 -16.29 -10.69 2.27
N LYS A 133 -16.09 -10.46 3.58
CA LYS A 133 -16.79 -9.39 4.30
C LYS A 133 -16.05 -8.07 4.23
N THR A 134 -14.72 -8.11 4.28
CA THR A 134 -13.88 -6.92 4.42
C THR A 134 -13.03 -6.64 3.20
N GLY A 135 -12.91 -7.60 2.28
CA GLY A 135 -11.98 -7.57 1.16
C GLY A 135 -10.50 -7.53 1.59
N ASP A 136 -10.20 -7.64 2.88
CA ASP A 136 -8.84 -7.64 3.41
C ASP A 136 -8.13 -8.92 2.96
N ARG A 137 -6.93 -8.77 2.38
CA ARG A 137 -6.09 -9.89 1.96
C ARG A 137 -5.92 -10.93 3.06
N ASP A 138 -5.86 -10.48 4.32
CA ASP A 138 -5.63 -11.36 5.46
C ASP A 138 -6.87 -12.20 5.84
N GLU A 139 -8.07 -11.91 5.33
CA GLU A 139 -9.25 -12.76 5.51
C GLU A 139 -9.17 -14.03 4.63
N LEU A 140 -8.32 -14.03 3.59
CA LEU A 140 -8.15 -15.18 2.70
C LEU A 140 -7.18 -16.23 3.29
N VAL A 141 -7.75 -17.35 3.74
CA VAL A 141 -6.99 -18.50 4.29
C VAL A 141 -7.34 -19.79 3.54
N PRO A 142 -6.35 -20.54 3.02
CA PRO A 142 -4.93 -20.20 2.93
C PRO A 142 -4.70 -19.02 1.98
N GLY A 143 -3.66 -18.22 2.22
CA GLY A 143 -3.34 -17.05 1.39
C GLY A 143 -2.98 -17.38 -0.05
N VAL A 144 -2.76 -16.34 -0.86
CA VAL A 144 -2.25 -16.41 -2.24
C VAL A 144 -0.88 -15.76 -2.37
N ILE A 145 -0.14 -16.12 -3.42
CA ILE A 145 1.11 -15.44 -3.76
C ILE A 145 0.83 -14.01 -4.25
N ASP A 146 1.82 -13.13 -4.10
CA ASP A 146 1.68 -11.71 -4.47
C ASP A 146 1.29 -11.52 -5.93
N ARG A 147 1.82 -12.35 -6.84
CA ARG A 147 1.49 -12.30 -8.27
C ARG A 147 0.00 -12.50 -8.53
N ALA A 148 -0.65 -13.42 -7.82
CA ALA A 148 -2.09 -13.64 -7.93
C ALA A 148 -2.86 -12.47 -7.31
N TRP A 149 -2.46 -11.99 -6.14
CA TRP A 149 -3.11 -10.88 -5.45
C TRP A 149 -3.07 -9.57 -6.26
N ARG A 150 -1.97 -9.30 -6.97
CA ARG A 150 -1.83 -8.15 -7.87
C ARG A 150 -2.85 -8.15 -9.01
N GLN A 151 -3.44 -9.30 -9.36
CA GLN A 151 -4.49 -9.36 -10.38
C GLN A 151 -5.81 -8.76 -9.91
N VAL A 152 -6.06 -8.72 -8.59
CA VAL A 152 -7.35 -8.33 -8.01
C VAL A 152 -7.27 -7.15 -7.05
N SER A 153 -6.10 -6.53 -6.88
CA SER A 153 -5.87 -5.38 -6.01
C SER A 153 -5.25 -4.21 -6.78
N VAL A 154 -5.38 -2.99 -6.26
CA VAL A 154 -4.75 -1.78 -6.85
C VAL A 154 -4.02 -0.99 -5.79
N SER A 155 -3.00 -0.23 -6.18
CA SER A 155 -2.41 0.79 -5.32
C SER A 155 -3.27 2.03 -5.21
N ALA A 156 -2.88 2.93 -4.31
CA ALA A 156 -3.49 4.26 -4.23
C ALA A 156 -3.25 5.12 -5.46
N ARG A 157 -2.08 5.00 -6.10
CA ARG A 157 -1.78 5.75 -7.32
C ARG A 157 -2.60 5.23 -8.51
N GLU A 158 -2.83 3.91 -8.59
CA GLU A 158 -3.61 3.26 -9.67
C GLU A 158 -5.13 3.37 -9.49
N CYS A 159 -5.62 3.74 -8.30
CA CYS A 159 -7.05 3.77 -8.00
C CYS A 159 -7.75 4.95 -8.71
N LEU A 160 -8.93 4.70 -9.30
CA LEU A 160 -9.78 5.73 -9.91
C LEU A 160 -10.37 6.72 -8.89
N GLY A 161 -10.46 6.30 -7.62
CA GLY A 161 -11.09 7.04 -6.53
C GLY A 161 -12.61 6.82 -6.43
N LEU A 162 -13.17 7.13 -5.25
CA LEU A 162 -14.57 6.88 -4.89
C LEU A 162 -15.57 7.48 -5.90
N SER A 163 -15.34 8.70 -6.37
CA SER A 163 -16.26 9.43 -7.24
C SER A 163 -16.29 8.94 -8.69
N ARG A 164 -15.23 8.28 -9.16
CA ARG A 164 -15.08 7.82 -10.55
C ARG A 164 -15.19 6.31 -10.71
N CYS A 165 -14.91 5.57 -9.64
CA CYS A 165 -15.00 4.12 -9.64
C CYS A 165 -16.48 3.68 -9.70
N PRO A 166 -16.87 2.81 -10.65
CA PRO A 166 -18.26 2.32 -10.76
C PRO A 166 -18.76 1.58 -9.51
N VAL A 167 -17.82 0.98 -8.76
CA VAL A 167 -18.08 0.24 -7.51
C VAL A 167 -17.49 0.98 -6.30
N GLY A 168 -17.41 2.32 -6.36
CA GLY A 168 -16.86 3.14 -5.29
C GLY A 168 -17.59 2.97 -3.96
N MET A 169 -18.93 2.88 -3.99
CA MET A 169 -19.76 2.72 -2.79
C MET A 169 -19.53 1.38 -2.08
N ASP A 170 -19.25 0.33 -2.86
CA ASP A 170 -18.97 -1.02 -2.38
C ASP A 170 -17.46 -1.27 -2.19
N CYS A 171 -16.64 -0.21 -2.25
CA CYS A 171 -15.19 -0.34 -2.18
C CYS A 171 -14.74 -0.66 -0.75
N PHE A 172 -14.21 -1.87 -0.55
CA PHE A 172 -13.64 -2.32 0.72
C PHE A 172 -12.63 -1.37 1.35
N ALA A 173 -11.74 -0.78 0.53
CA ALA A 173 -10.75 0.18 1.03
C ALA A 173 -11.39 1.49 1.53
N GLU A 174 -12.45 1.98 0.87
CA GLU A 174 -13.19 3.16 1.32
C GLU A 174 -14.00 2.87 2.57
N GLN A 175 -14.61 1.69 2.65
CA GLN A 175 -15.34 1.23 3.85
C GLN A 175 -14.39 1.13 5.05
N ALA A 176 -13.21 0.53 4.88
CA ALA A 176 -12.18 0.47 5.92
C ALA A 176 -11.72 1.86 6.35
N LYS A 177 -11.48 2.78 5.40
CA LYS A 177 -11.13 4.18 5.70
C LYS A 177 -12.25 4.90 6.47
N ALA A 178 -13.50 4.72 6.05
CA ALA A 178 -14.65 5.32 6.71
C ALA A 178 -14.90 4.74 8.12
N GLN A 179 -14.63 3.46 8.33
CA GLN A 179 -14.70 2.84 9.65
C GLN A 179 -13.57 3.34 10.56
N ALA A 180 -12.35 3.44 10.04
CA ALA A 180 -11.21 3.99 10.78
C ALA A 180 -11.43 5.43 11.21
N GLY A 181 -12.02 6.27 10.35
CA GLY A 181 -12.36 7.67 10.68
C GLY A 181 -13.39 7.86 11.78
N ARG A 182 -14.04 6.78 12.26
CA ARG A 182 -15.01 6.81 13.36
C ARG A 182 -14.54 6.01 14.58
N ALA A 183 -13.35 5.42 14.50
CA ALA A 183 -12.84 4.54 15.53
C ALA A 183 -11.97 5.30 16.54
N GLU A 184 -12.08 4.95 17.80
CA GLU A 184 -11.23 5.48 18.87
C GLU A 184 -9.83 4.87 18.82
N VAL A 185 -9.69 3.64 18.31
CA VAL A 185 -8.40 2.99 18.07
C VAL A 185 -8.28 2.52 16.63
N VAL A 186 -7.29 3.01 15.90
CA VAL A 186 -6.96 2.53 14.56
C VAL A 186 -5.69 1.69 14.61
N VAL A 187 -5.82 0.42 14.23
CA VAL A 187 -4.68 -0.49 14.08
C VAL A 187 -4.19 -0.46 12.64
N THR A 188 -2.92 -0.15 12.45
CA THR A 188 -2.26 -0.08 11.15
C THR A 188 -0.91 -0.79 11.15
N ASN A 189 -0.24 -0.80 10.00
CA ASN A 189 1.13 -1.30 9.88
C ASN A 189 2.15 -0.15 9.79
N HIS A 190 3.43 -0.47 10.04
CA HIS A 190 4.50 0.53 9.99
C HIS A 190 4.67 1.19 8.63
N ALA A 191 4.39 0.46 7.54
CA ALA A 191 4.52 1.01 6.19
C ALA A 191 3.49 2.13 5.94
N LEU A 192 2.22 1.94 6.33
CA LEU A 192 1.20 2.96 6.18
C LEU A 192 1.46 4.15 7.10
N LEU A 193 1.91 3.91 8.33
CA LEU A 193 2.33 4.97 9.25
C LEU A 193 3.46 5.81 8.66
N ALA A 194 4.47 5.18 8.06
CA ALA A 194 5.58 5.89 7.42
C ALA A 194 5.12 6.71 6.21
N ILE A 195 4.26 6.14 5.35
CA ILE A 195 3.70 6.85 4.19
C ILE A 195 2.85 8.05 4.63
N ASP A 196 2.04 7.88 5.67
CA ASP A 196 1.21 8.95 6.24
C ASP A 196 2.08 10.09 6.81
N ALA A 197 3.12 9.75 7.57
CA ALA A 197 4.02 10.74 8.19
C ALA A 197 4.90 11.50 7.18
N MET A 198 5.19 10.89 6.03
CA MET A 198 6.02 11.50 4.97
C MET A 198 5.20 12.22 3.89
N GLY A 199 3.90 11.91 3.79
CA GLY A 199 3.04 12.42 2.74
C GLY A 199 2.41 13.77 3.09
N ASP A 200 2.10 14.56 2.06
CA ASP A 200 1.37 15.83 2.24
C ASP A 200 -0.13 15.63 2.54
N HIS A 201 -0.64 14.39 2.43
CA HIS A 201 -2.04 14.07 2.59
C HIS A 201 -2.24 13.06 3.72
N GLN A 202 -3.14 13.40 4.64
CA GLN A 202 -3.48 12.56 5.77
C GLN A 202 -4.33 11.35 5.33
N ILE A 203 -3.80 10.16 5.52
CA ILE A 203 -4.44 8.87 5.25
C ILE A 203 -5.10 8.35 6.53
N LEU A 204 -4.36 8.41 7.64
CA LEU A 204 -4.87 8.07 8.96
C LEU A 204 -5.80 9.18 9.48
N PRO A 205 -6.77 8.87 10.35
CA PRO A 205 -7.60 9.90 10.98
C PRO A 205 -6.77 10.88 11.80
N ASP A 206 -7.32 12.05 12.13
CA ASP A 206 -6.71 12.96 13.10
C ASP A 206 -6.46 12.24 14.43
N HIS A 207 -5.22 12.30 14.90
CA HIS A 207 -4.77 11.60 16.09
C HIS A 207 -3.69 12.40 16.80
N ASP A 208 -3.68 12.32 18.13
CA ASP A 208 -2.71 12.98 19.00
C ASP A 208 -1.78 11.98 19.72
N VAL A 209 -2.04 10.68 19.57
CA VAL A 209 -1.23 9.61 20.15
C VAL A 209 -0.98 8.52 19.11
N VAL A 210 0.31 8.18 18.93
CA VAL A 210 0.76 7.03 18.15
C VAL A 210 1.50 6.05 19.06
N VAL A 211 1.09 4.79 19.03
CA VAL A 211 1.82 3.68 19.64
C VAL A 211 2.48 2.87 18.54
N ILE A 212 3.80 2.69 18.65
CA ILE A 212 4.59 1.88 17.71
C ILE A 212 4.98 0.59 18.43
N ASP A 213 4.27 -0.49 18.11
CA ASP A 213 4.57 -1.82 18.62
C ASP A 213 5.58 -2.54 17.74
N GLU A 214 6.53 -3.24 18.34
CA GLU A 214 7.71 -3.80 17.65
C GLU A 214 8.52 -2.74 16.88
N ALA A 215 8.73 -1.58 17.53
CA ALA A 215 9.43 -0.43 16.96
C ALA A 215 10.85 -0.70 16.43
N HIS A 216 11.44 -1.86 16.71
CA HIS A 216 12.71 -2.27 16.10
C HIS A 216 12.60 -2.45 14.58
N ASP A 217 11.42 -2.83 14.06
CA ASP A 217 11.16 -2.96 12.63
C ASP A 217 10.87 -1.61 11.94
N LEU A 218 10.70 -0.53 12.71
CA LEU A 218 10.23 0.76 12.18
C LEU A 218 11.23 1.38 11.18
N VAL A 219 12.53 1.34 11.50
CA VAL A 219 13.58 2.00 10.70
C VAL A 219 13.60 1.46 9.27
N ASP A 220 13.58 0.14 9.12
CA ASP A 220 13.58 -0.50 7.80
C ASP A 220 12.28 -0.18 7.04
N ARG A 221 11.14 -0.10 7.74
CA ARG A 221 9.85 0.21 7.11
C ARG A 221 9.78 1.66 6.62
N VAL A 222 10.32 2.60 7.39
CA VAL A 222 10.45 4.01 6.98
C VAL A 222 11.42 4.13 5.80
N THR A 223 12.58 3.47 5.86
CA THR A 223 13.58 3.50 4.78
C THR A 223 13.01 2.95 3.48
N ASN A 224 12.25 1.85 3.53
CA ASN A 224 11.59 1.28 2.37
C ASN A 224 10.48 2.20 1.81
N ALA A 225 9.71 2.87 2.68
CA ALA A 225 8.69 3.83 2.25
C ALA A 225 9.29 5.08 1.58
N ALA A 226 10.52 5.46 1.97
CA ALA A 226 11.25 6.59 1.40
C ALA A 226 12.02 6.25 0.12
N SER A 227 12.35 4.97 -0.09
CA SER A 227 13.14 4.50 -1.23
C SER A 227 12.30 4.41 -2.51
N GLU A 228 12.93 4.66 -3.66
CA GLU A 228 12.37 4.35 -4.97
C GLU A 228 13.26 3.32 -5.67
N GLU A 229 12.66 2.48 -6.49
CA GLU A 229 13.35 1.43 -7.23
C GLU A 229 13.09 1.62 -8.72
N LEU A 230 14.16 1.60 -9.50
CA LEU A 230 14.13 1.68 -10.96
C LEU A 230 14.86 0.46 -11.52
N THR A 231 14.13 -0.39 -12.23
CA THR A 231 14.66 -1.54 -12.95
C THR A 231 14.31 -1.43 -14.43
N ALA A 232 15.06 -2.14 -15.29
CA ALA A 232 14.74 -2.26 -16.70
C ALA A 232 13.30 -2.77 -16.93
N SER A 233 12.87 -3.76 -16.15
CA SER A 233 11.52 -4.32 -16.25
C SER A 233 10.41 -3.33 -15.87
N VAL A 234 10.66 -2.41 -14.93
CA VAL A 234 9.73 -1.34 -14.57
C VAL A 234 9.59 -0.34 -15.71
N VAL A 235 10.71 0.03 -16.36
CA VAL A 235 10.70 0.92 -17.54
C VAL A 235 9.99 0.27 -18.72
N GLU A 236 10.30 -0.99 -19.02
CA GLU A 236 9.67 -1.75 -20.11
C GLU A 236 8.16 -1.88 -19.89
N THR A 237 7.73 -2.18 -18.66
CA THR A 237 6.30 -2.24 -18.31
C THR A 237 5.62 -0.89 -18.51
N ALA A 238 6.27 0.21 -18.13
CA ALA A 238 5.72 1.55 -18.34
C ALA A 238 5.58 1.88 -19.84
N ALA A 239 6.63 1.63 -20.64
CA ALA A 239 6.62 1.82 -22.09
C ALA A 239 5.52 1.00 -22.77
N ARG A 240 5.39 -0.29 -22.41
CA ARG A 240 4.37 -1.19 -22.94
C ARG A 240 2.95 -0.72 -22.61
N ARG A 241 2.71 -0.25 -21.38
CA ARG A 241 1.40 0.26 -20.94
C ARG A 241 1.04 1.55 -21.67
N CYS A 242 1.97 2.50 -21.79
CA CYS A 242 1.69 3.77 -22.45
C CYS A 242 1.58 3.62 -23.97
N GLY A 243 2.38 2.76 -24.61
CA GLY A 243 2.36 2.55 -26.07
C GLY A 243 1.02 2.09 -26.64
N ARG A 244 0.16 1.49 -25.81
CA ARG A 244 -1.24 1.16 -26.18
C ARG A 244 -2.16 2.38 -26.29
N LEU A 245 -1.72 3.54 -25.79
CA LEU A 245 -2.51 4.76 -25.59
C LEU A 245 -1.92 5.98 -26.30
N ILE A 246 -0.65 5.92 -26.71
CA ILE A 246 0.08 7.00 -27.38
C ILE A 246 0.71 6.50 -28.68
N ASP A 247 1.38 7.40 -29.41
CA ASP A 247 2.18 7.01 -30.57
C ASP A 247 3.29 6.02 -30.17
N GLN A 248 3.37 4.89 -30.86
CA GLN A 248 4.30 3.81 -30.54
C GLN A 248 5.76 4.28 -30.59
N GLN A 249 6.09 5.23 -31.47
CA GLN A 249 7.44 5.76 -31.57
C GLN A 249 7.90 6.45 -30.28
N ILE A 250 6.99 7.15 -29.59
CA ILE A 250 7.27 7.81 -28.30
C ILE A 250 7.49 6.76 -27.20
N ALA A 251 6.70 5.68 -27.21
CA ALA A 251 6.87 4.59 -26.26
C ALA A 251 8.19 3.82 -26.49
N ASP A 252 8.58 3.63 -27.75
CA ASP A 252 9.83 2.97 -28.12
C ASP A 252 11.06 3.76 -27.65
N GLU A 253 11.00 5.09 -27.61
CA GLU A 253 12.05 5.94 -27.02
C GLU A 253 12.28 5.61 -25.54
N LEU A 254 11.21 5.43 -24.76
CA LEU A 254 11.31 5.04 -23.35
C LEU A 254 11.88 3.64 -23.18
N ALA A 255 11.43 2.69 -24.00
CA ALA A 255 11.96 1.32 -23.98
C ALA A 255 13.47 1.31 -24.29
N ALA A 256 13.90 2.01 -25.35
CA ALA A 256 15.31 2.12 -25.71
C ALA A 256 16.16 2.79 -24.63
N ALA A 257 15.64 3.82 -23.96
CA ALA A 257 16.31 4.45 -22.82
C ALA A 257 16.46 3.46 -21.64
N GLY A 258 15.44 2.63 -21.39
CA GLY A 258 15.48 1.56 -20.40
C GLY A 258 16.53 0.49 -20.70
N ASP A 259 16.62 0.06 -21.96
CA ASP A 259 17.63 -0.91 -22.41
C ASP A 259 19.06 -0.36 -22.27
N GLY A 260 19.25 0.92 -22.61
CA GLY A 260 20.52 1.60 -22.40
C GLY A 260 20.95 1.63 -20.93
N LEU A 261 20.01 1.92 -20.02
CA LEU A 261 20.25 1.86 -18.58
C LEU A 261 20.58 0.42 -18.13
N ALA A 262 19.84 -0.57 -18.62
CA ALA A 262 20.05 -1.98 -18.28
C ALA A 262 21.45 -2.46 -18.65
N LEU A 263 21.93 -2.10 -19.85
CA LEU A 263 23.28 -2.44 -20.32
C LEU A 263 24.36 -1.83 -19.42
N LEU A 264 24.23 -0.54 -19.11
CA LEU A 264 25.18 0.17 -18.24
C LEU A 264 25.21 -0.40 -16.82
N LEU A 265 24.05 -0.75 -16.27
CA LEU A 265 23.96 -1.37 -14.95
C LEU A 265 24.48 -2.81 -14.94
N GLY A 266 24.31 -3.55 -16.03
CA GLY A 266 24.84 -4.91 -16.19
C GLY A 266 26.37 -4.99 -16.14
N ASP A 267 27.04 -3.95 -16.66
CA ASP A 267 28.51 -3.85 -16.63
C ASP A 267 29.03 -3.25 -15.30
N ALA A 268 28.16 -2.64 -14.50
CA ALA A 268 28.54 -1.99 -13.25
C ALA A 268 28.60 -2.99 -12.09
N ALA A 269 29.59 -2.82 -11.19
CA ALA A 269 29.65 -3.58 -9.96
C ALA A 269 28.54 -3.14 -8.98
N ALA A 270 27.84 -4.11 -8.39
CA ALA A 270 26.82 -3.87 -7.37
C ALA A 270 27.45 -3.23 -6.12
N GLN A 271 27.18 -1.94 -5.91
CA GLN A 271 27.73 -1.16 -4.82
C GLN A 271 26.84 0.05 -4.52
N ARG A 272 27.09 0.70 -3.39
CA ARG A 272 26.51 2.00 -3.08
C ARG A 272 27.21 3.09 -3.89
N TRP A 273 26.44 3.98 -4.51
CA TRP A 273 26.97 5.18 -5.17
C TRP A 273 26.69 6.41 -4.31
N ASP A 274 27.74 7.08 -3.86
CA ASP A 274 27.61 8.41 -3.23
C ASP A 274 27.60 9.54 -4.28
N THR A 275 28.10 9.27 -5.49
CA THR A 275 28.04 10.16 -6.66
C THR A 275 27.82 9.34 -7.93
N LEU A 276 26.97 9.82 -8.83
CA LEU A 276 26.72 9.17 -10.12
C LEU A 276 27.84 9.48 -11.12
N GLY A 277 28.35 8.44 -11.78
CA GLY A 277 29.25 8.62 -12.93
C GLY A 277 28.50 9.23 -14.12
N ALA A 278 29.20 9.97 -14.99
CA ALA A 278 28.59 10.69 -16.11
C ALA A 278 27.75 9.80 -17.05
N GLY A 279 28.18 8.55 -17.29
CA GLY A 279 27.43 7.60 -18.12
C GLY A 279 26.08 7.21 -17.51
N VAL A 280 26.07 6.83 -16.24
CA VAL A 280 24.84 6.47 -15.51
C VAL A 280 23.92 7.69 -15.38
N ALA A 281 24.47 8.85 -15.01
CA ALA A 281 23.71 10.08 -14.89
C ALA A 281 23.03 10.47 -16.22
N GLY A 282 23.74 10.35 -17.35
CA GLY A 282 23.18 10.57 -18.68
C GLY A 282 22.07 9.58 -19.04
N SER A 283 22.24 8.30 -18.69
CA SER A 283 21.21 7.28 -18.93
C SER A 283 19.96 7.47 -18.09
N LEU A 284 20.11 7.85 -16.82
CA LEU A 284 18.97 8.18 -15.96
C LEU A 284 18.23 9.42 -16.47
N ALA A 285 18.96 10.45 -16.92
CA ALA A 285 18.35 11.62 -17.55
C ALA A 285 17.55 11.24 -18.80
N ALA A 286 18.08 10.34 -19.65
CA ALA A 286 17.36 9.86 -20.83
C ALA A 286 16.06 9.12 -20.47
N VAL A 287 16.10 8.24 -19.46
CA VAL A 287 14.90 7.53 -18.97
C VAL A 287 13.88 8.52 -18.39
N ARG A 288 14.33 9.47 -17.57
CA ARG A 288 13.49 10.53 -16.98
C ARG A 288 12.78 11.34 -18.06
N ASP A 289 13.52 11.80 -19.06
CA ASP A 289 13.02 12.69 -20.11
C ASP A 289 12.06 11.94 -21.05
N ALA A 290 12.37 10.69 -21.41
CA ALA A 290 11.48 9.84 -22.20
C ALA A 290 10.18 9.50 -21.46
N ALA A 291 10.24 9.22 -20.14
CA ALA A 291 9.04 9.00 -19.33
C ALA A 291 8.17 10.26 -19.23
N HIS A 292 8.80 11.45 -19.16
CA HIS A 292 8.09 12.72 -19.21
C HIS A 292 7.45 12.99 -20.58
N HIS A 293 8.13 12.65 -21.66
CA HIS A 293 7.60 12.74 -23.03
C HIS A 293 6.36 11.86 -23.19
N CYS A 294 6.41 10.61 -22.73
CA CYS A 294 5.26 9.70 -22.70
C CYS A 294 4.09 10.26 -21.87
N THR A 295 4.38 10.85 -20.70
CA THR A 295 3.36 11.48 -19.84
C THR A 295 2.69 12.66 -20.53
N THR A 296 3.47 13.47 -21.25
CA THR A 296 2.97 14.60 -22.04
C THR A 296 2.11 14.14 -23.21
N ALA A 297 2.54 13.09 -23.92
CA ALA A 297 1.81 12.50 -25.05
C ALA A 297 0.46 11.88 -24.61
N LEU A 298 0.42 11.29 -23.41
CA LEU A 298 -0.82 10.82 -22.79
C LEU A 298 -1.81 11.96 -22.51
N GLY A 299 -1.31 13.20 -22.32
CA GLY A 299 -2.11 14.41 -22.18
C GLY A 299 -2.81 14.54 -20.83
N SER A 300 -3.87 15.36 -20.77
CA SER A 300 -4.73 15.54 -19.59
C SER A 300 -5.81 14.46 -19.47
N GLU A 301 -6.52 14.42 -18.35
CA GLU A 301 -7.69 13.56 -18.20
C GLU A 301 -8.76 13.93 -19.25
N ARG A 302 -9.35 12.91 -19.89
CA ARG A 302 -10.42 13.05 -20.88
C ARG A 302 -11.71 12.46 -20.31
N ARG A 303 -12.85 12.80 -20.93
CA ARG A 303 -14.14 12.17 -20.63
C ARG A 303 -14.14 10.77 -21.26
N GLU A 304 -13.73 9.79 -20.47
CA GLU A 304 -13.54 8.40 -20.88
C GLU A 304 -14.47 7.48 -20.07
N ASP A 305 -14.71 6.28 -20.58
CA ASP A 305 -15.33 5.23 -19.78
C ASP A 305 -14.40 4.80 -18.62
N PRO A 306 -14.93 4.16 -17.56
CA PRO A 306 -14.14 3.78 -16.39
C PRO A 306 -12.96 2.84 -16.70
N ASP A 307 -13.08 1.94 -17.68
CA ASP A 307 -12.05 0.96 -18.02
C ASP A 307 -10.89 1.61 -18.81
N ALA A 308 -11.22 2.53 -19.72
CA ALA A 308 -10.25 3.39 -20.38
C ALA A 308 -9.53 4.28 -19.36
N ALA A 309 -10.27 4.89 -18.43
CA ALA A 309 -9.69 5.69 -17.35
C ALA A 309 -8.76 4.85 -16.45
N ALA A 310 -9.11 3.58 -16.16
CA ALA A 310 -8.28 2.68 -15.36
C ALA A 310 -6.97 2.32 -16.06
N ARG A 311 -7.04 1.94 -17.35
CA ARG A 311 -5.84 1.67 -18.19
C ARG A 311 -4.94 2.89 -18.28
N ARG A 312 -5.53 4.06 -18.49
CA ARG A 312 -4.82 5.33 -18.54
C ARG A 312 -4.14 5.66 -17.20
N ARG A 313 -4.83 5.45 -16.08
CA ARG A 313 -4.29 5.67 -14.73
C ARG A 313 -3.14 4.73 -14.41
N LEU A 314 -3.21 3.47 -14.84
CA LEU A 314 -2.12 2.49 -14.73
C LEU A 314 -0.88 2.93 -15.51
N ALA A 315 -1.06 3.38 -16.75
CA ALA A 315 0.05 3.89 -17.57
C ALA A 315 0.70 5.13 -16.94
N LEU A 316 -0.11 6.12 -16.53
CA LEU A 316 0.39 7.32 -15.83
C LEU A 316 1.16 6.97 -14.57
N THR A 317 0.62 6.10 -13.72
CA THR A 317 1.28 5.71 -12.46
C THR A 317 2.64 5.05 -12.73
N ALA A 318 2.74 4.21 -13.76
CA ALA A 318 4.00 3.56 -14.14
C ALA A 318 5.02 4.59 -14.64
N LEU A 319 4.59 5.55 -15.47
CA LEU A 319 5.45 6.61 -15.97
C LEU A 319 5.90 7.56 -14.86
N GLU A 320 5.02 7.94 -13.94
CA GLU A 320 5.36 8.77 -12.77
C GLU A 320 6.38 8.08 -11.87
N GLN A 321 6.23 6.76 -11.66
CA GLN A 321 7.22 5.97 -10.91
C GLN A 321 8.58 5.98 -11.59
N VAL A 322 8.63 5.70 -12.91
CA VAL A 322 9.88 5.71 -13.68
C VAL A 322 10.52 7.09 -13.66
N HIS A 323 9.73 8.13 -13.92
CA HIS A 323 10.21 9.51 -13.98
C HIS A 323 10.76 9.97 -12.62
N SER A 324 10.01 9.76 -11.53
CA SER A 324 10.43 10.14 -10.18
C SER A 324 11.71 9.44 -9.77
N ALA A 325 11.78 8.12 -9.99
CA ALA A 325 12.94 7.33 -9.60
C ALA A 325 14.20 7.69 -10.40
N ALA A 326 14.04 8.06 -11.67
CA ALA A 326 15.14 8.51 -12.52
C ALA A 326 15.56 9.98 -12.27
N ALA A 327 14.69 10.80 -11.67
CA ALA A 327 14.96 12.21 -11.40
C ALA A 327 15.65 12.49 -10.07
N ARG A 328 15.53 11.57 -9.11
CA ARG A 328 16.08 11.67 -7.75
C ARG A 328 17.59 11.38 -7.73
#